data_AF-A0A9D6GDZ9-F1
#
_entry.id   AF-A0A9D6GDZ9-F1
#
_cell.length_a   1.000
_cell.length_b   1.000
_cell.length_c   1.000
_cell.angle_alpha   90.00
_cell.angle_beta   90.00
_cell.angle_gamma   90.00
#
_symmetry.space_group_name_H-M   'P 1'
#
loop_
_entity.id
_entity.type
_entity.pdbx_description
1 polymer ?
#
loop_
_entity_poly.entity_id
_entity_poly.type
_entity_poly.pdbx_seq_one_letter_code
_entity_poly.pdbx_strand_id
1 'polypeptide(L)'
;MQIDTSAERSRIVAVLGPTNTGKTHLAMERLLGHASGMIGFPLRLLARENYDRAVAAKGKNQVALITGEEKIVPAGARYFLCTAE
;
A
#
# COMPACT_ATOMS: atom_id res chain seq x y z
N MET A 1 40.43 8.45 -0.54
CA MET A 1 39.10 8.86 -1.04
C MET A 1 38.07 8.07 -0.27
N GLN A 2 37.61 8.60 0.86
CA GLN A 2 36.44 8.05 1.55
C GLN A 2 35.22 8.43 0.70
N ILE A 3 34.57 7.43 0.13
CA ILE A 3 33.26 7.62 -0.48
C ILE A 3 32.26 7.62 0.67
N ASP A 4 31.80 8.80 1.04
CA ASP A 4 30.69 8.98 1.95
C ASP A 4 29.45 8.30 1.35
N THR A 5 28.88 7.32 2.05
CA THR A 5 27.73 6.52 1.61
C THR A 5 26.43 6.99 2.26
N SER A 6 26.36 8.25 2.69
CA SER A 6 25.20 8.86 3.33
C SER A 6 24.03 9.20 2.36
N ALA A 7 23.74 8.34 1.39
CA ALA A 7 22.42 8.31 0.79
C ALA A 7 21.52 7.50 1.74
N GLU A 8 20.58 8.15 2.43
CA GLU A 8 19.57 7.49 3.27
C GLU A 8 18.96 6.29 2.52
N ARG A 9 19.42 5.09 2.84
CA ARG A 9 18.84 3.87 2.31
C ARG A 9 17.47 3.70 2.95
N SER A 10 16.40 3.74 2.16
CA SER A 10 15.05 3.44 2.64
C SER A 10 15.07 2.12 3.42
N ARG A 11 14.58 2.14 4.67
CA ARG A 11 14.57 0.97 5.54
C ARG A 11 13.68 -0.12 4.92
N ILE A 12 14.29 -1.25 4.56
CA ILE A 12 13.57 -2.43 4.10
C ILE A 12 13.25 -3.32 5.31
N VAL A 13 11.99 -3.75 5.42
CA VAL A 13 11.53 -4.65 6.47
C VAL A 13 10.77 -5.81 5.84
N ALA A 14 11.20 -7.03 6.13
CA ALA A 14 10.47 -8.25 5.76
C ALA A 14 9.73 -8.79 6.99
N VAL A 15 8.39 -8.88 6.90
CA VAL A 15 7.56 -9.50 7.93
C VAL A 15 7.10 -10.87 7.42
N LEU A 16 7.61 -11.93 8.03
CA LEU A 16 7.40 -13.32 7.58
C LEU A 16 6.53 -14.08 8.57
N GLY A 17 5.75 -15.04 8.06
CA GLY A 17 4.93 -15.94 8.86
C GLY A 17 3.87 -16.66 8.02
N PRO A 18 3.25 -17.74 8.55
CA PRO A 18 2.21 -18.52 7.86
C PRO A 18 1.04 -17.65 7.39
N THR A 19 0.20 -18.16 6.48
CA THR A 19 -1.03 -17.43 6.08
C THR A 19 -1.94 -17.18 7.29
N ASN A 20 -2.82 -16.17 7.20
CA ASN A 20 -3.79 -15.82 8.25
C ASN A 20 -3.20 -15.37 9.61
N THR A 21 -1.96 -14.87 9.64
CA THR A 21 -1.30 -14.35 10.87
C THR A 21 -1.22 -12.82 10.96
N GLY A 22 -2.11 -12.09 10.29
CA GLY A 22 -2.22 -10.63 10.46
C GLY A 22 -1.17 -9.76 9.72
N LYS A 23 -0.31 -10.34 8.88
CA LYS A 23 0.71 -9.57 8.12
C LYS A 23 0.12 -8.44 7.26
N THR A 24 -0.96 -8.74 6.53
CA THR A 24 -1.66 -7.73 5.71
C THR A 24 -2.28 -6.64 6.57
N HIS A 25 -2.79 -6.99 7.75
CA HIS A 25 -3.32 -6.02 8.70
C HIS A 25 -2.23 -5.03 9.13
N LEU A 26 -1.06 -5.54 9.56
CA LEU A 26 0.09 -4.71 9.90
C LEU A 26 0.55 -3.83 8.72
N ALA A 27 0.61 -4.38 7.49
CA ALA A 27 0.98 -3.62 6.31
C ALA A 27 0.01 -2.47 6.02
N MET A 28 -1.30 -2.70 6.16
CA MET A 28 -2.34 -1.69 5.99
C MET A 28 -2.29 -0.62 7.07
N GLU A 29 -2.15 -0.97 8.35
CA GLU A 29 -2.00 0.01 9.43
C GLU A 29 -0.77 0.89 9.22
N ARG A 30 0.35 0.29 8.80
CA ARG A 30 1.57 1.04 8.48
C ARG A 30 1.35 1.97 7.29
N LEU A 31 0.76 1.50 6.20
CA LEU A 31 0.44 2.32 5.03
C LEU A 31 -0.43 3.53 5.42
N LEU A 32 -1.52 3.28 6.13
CA LEU A 32 -2.50 4.30 6.51
C LEU A 32 -2.01 5.23 7.64
N GLY A 33 -0.95 4.84 8.34
CA GLY A 33 -0.25 5.69 9.31
C GLY A 33 0.71 6.72 8.68
N HIS A 34 1.09 6.56 7.42
CA HIS A 34 1.93 7.52 6.70
C HIS A 34 1.10 8.58 5.98
N ALA A 35 1.72 9.71 5.60
CA ALA A 35 1.05 10.81 4.90
C ALA A 35 0.58 10.43 3.48
N SER A 36 1.23 9.43 2.86
CA SER A 36 0.92 8.86 1.55
C SER A 36 1.64 7.52 1.39
N GLY A 37 1.20 6.68 0.46
CA GLY A 37 1.92 5.46 0.11
C GLY A 37 1.19 4.58 -0.90
N MET A 38 1.82 3.45 -1.22
CA MET A 38 1.30 2.45 -2.14
C MET A 38 1.41 1.06 -1.52
N ILE A 39 0.47 0.18 -1.85
CA ILE A 39 0.54 -1.25 -1.57
C ILE A 39 0.13 -2.04 -2.80
N GLY A 40 0.92 -3.05 -3.12
CA GLY A 40 0.64 -4.01 -4.19
C GLY A 40 0.06 -5.31 -3.61
N PHE A 41 -0.94 -5.86 -4.29
CA PHE A 41 -1.56 -7.14 -3.98
C PHE A 41 -1.39 -8.12 -5.14
N PRO A 42 -1.24 -9.42 -4.87
CA PRO A 42 -1.08 -10.43 -5.92
C PRO A 42 -2.38 -10.78 -6.65
N LEU A 43 -3.53 -10.32 -6.16
CA LEU A 43 -4.84 -10.64 -6.73
C LEU A 43 -5.74 -9.41 -6.71
N ARG A 44 -6.50 -9.21 -7.78
CA ARG A 44 -7.47 -8.12 -7.90
C ARG A 44 -8.48 -8.09 -6.76
N LEU A 45 -9.00 -9.26 -6.35
CA LEU A 45 -9.96 -9.33 -5.24
C LEU A 45 -9.38 -8.80 -3.93
N LEU A 46 -8.09 -9.06 -3.67
CA LEU A 46 -7.41 -8.55 -2.48
C LEU A 46 -7.19 -7.03 -2.56
N ALA A 47 -6.83 -6.52 -3.74
CA ALA A 47 -6.74 -5.06 -3.96
C ALA A 47 -8.09 -4.38 -3.71
N ARG A 48 -9.18 -4.98 -4.20
CA ARG A 48 -10.54 -4.46 -4.03
C ARG A 48 -10.98 -4.47 -2.56
N GLU A 49 -10.86 -5.61 -1.87
CA GLU A 49 -11.24 -5.73 -0.46
C GLU A 49 -10.49 -4.70 0.41
N ASN A 50 -9.20 -4.53 0.18
CA ASN A 50 -8.39 -3.59 0.96
C ASN A 50 -8.64 -2.14 0.53
N TYR A 51 -9.01 -1.87 -0.72
CA TYR A 51 -9.48 -0.56 -1.16
C TYR A 51 -10.71 -0.12 -0.37
N ASP A 52 -11.71 -0.98 -0.27
CA ASP A 52 -12.94 -0.65 0.48
C ASP A 52 -12.64 -0.38 1.97
N ARG A 53 -11.70 -1.14 2.56
CA ARG A 53 -11.20 -0.89 3.93
C ARG A 53 -10.46 0.44 4.08
N ALA A 54 -9.60 0.79 3.12
CA ALA A 54 -8.88 2.06 3.12
C ALA A 54 -9.82 3.24 2.92
N VAL A 55 -10.83 3.11 2.04
CA VAL A 55 -11.88 4.11 1.82
C VAL A 55 -12.68 4.34 3.09
N ALA A 56 -13.05 3.28 3.81
CA ALA A 56 -13.74 3.41 5.10
C ALA A 56 -12.89 4.18 6.14
N ALA A 57 -11.57 4.02 6.11
CA ALA A 57 -10.66 4.67 7.06
C ALA A 57 -10.24 6.11 6.68
N LYS A 58 -10.07 6.42 5.38
CA LYS A 58 -9.48 7.70 4.90
C LYS A 58 -10.41 8.52 4.00
N GLY A 59 -11.52 7.94 3.56
CA GLY A 59 -12.46 8.56 2.63
C GLY A 59 -12.10 8.34 1.17
N LYS A 60 -13.13 8.19 0.33
CA LYS A 60 -13.01 7.85 -1.10
C LYS A 60 -12.13 8.79 -1.91
N ASN A 61 -12.05 10.07 -1.54
CA ASN A 61 -11.27 11.08 -2.27
C ASN A 61 -9.76 10.98 -2.01
N GLN A 62 -9.34 10.15 -1.06
CA GLN A 62 -7.93 9.97 -0.66
C GLN A 62 -7.33 8.64 -1.14
N VAL A 63 -8.15 7.74 -1.68
CA VAL A 63 -7.74 6.36 -1.96
C VAL A 63 -7.97 6.05 -3.43
N ALA A 64 -6.95 5.51 -4.10
CA ALA A 64 -7.01 5.02 -5.46
C ALA A 64 -7.00 3.48 -5.48
N LEU A 65 -7.72 2.91 -6.45
CA LEU A 65 -7.65 1.51 -6.85
C LEU A 65 -7.12 1.44 -8.27
N ILE A 66 -6.06 0.66 -8.48
CA ILE A 66 -5.49 0.45 -9.82
C ILE A 66 -5.29 -1.04 -10.04
N THR A 67 -6.08 -1.64 -10.92
CA THR A 67 -5.90 -3.01 -11.40
C THR A 67 -5.85 -3.01 -12.92
N GLY A 68 -5.64 -4.18 -13.54
CA GLY A 68 -5.71 -4.30 -15.01
C GLY A 68 -7.10 -3.96 -15.57
N GLU A 69 -8.16 -4.26 -14.82
CA GLU A 69 -9.55 -4.18 -15.25
C GLU A 69 -10.31 -2.98 -14.67
N GLU A 70 -9.89 -2.44 -13.52
CA GLU A 70 -10.55 -1.32 -12.84
C GLU A 70 -9.56 -0.24 -12.43
N LYS A 71 -9.89 1.02 -12.70
CA LYS A 71 -9.08 2.17 -12.30
C LYS A 71 -9.95 3.27 -11.69
N ILE A 72 -9.77 3.50 -10.39
CA ILE A 72 -10.39 4.59 -9.64
C ILE A 72 -9.26 5.47 -9.10
N VAL A 73 -9.08 6.67 -9.65
CA VAL A 73 -8.01 7.59 -9.23
C VAL A 73 -8.57 9.00 -9.01
N PRO A 74 -9.03 9.31 -7.78
CA PRO A 74 -9.41 10.66 -7.42
C PRO A 74 -8.23 11.62 -7.53
N ALA A 75 -8.50 12.89 -7.86
CA ALA A 75 -7.46 13.93 -7.96
C ALA A 75 -6.65 14.12 -6.65
N GLY A 76 -7.26 13.82 -5.50
CA GLY A 76 -6.63 13.94 -4.18
C GLY A 76 -6.06 12.64 -3.62
N ALA A 77 -5.90 11.59 -4.42
CA ALA A 77 -5.44 10.29 -3.94
C ALA A 77 -4.05 10.36 -3.31
N ARG A 78 -3.92 9.86 -2.09
CA ARG A 78 -2.67 9.73 -1.33
C ARG A 78 -2.27 8.28 -1.09
N TYR A 79 -3.24 7.36 -1.11
CA TYR A 79 -3.05 5.94 -0.88
C TYR A 79 -3.44 5.16 -2.13
N PHE A 80 -2.51 4.37 -2.63
CA PHE A 80 -2.69 3.59 -3.86
C PHE A 80 -2.74 2.10 -3.53
N LEU A 81 -3.87 1.47 -3.86
CA LEU A 81 -4.05 0.03 -3.74
C LEU A 81 -4.05 -0.57 -5.13
N CYS A 82 -3.03 -1.36 -5.42
CA CYS A 82 -2.75 -1.82 -6.77
C CYS A 82 -2.64 -3.35 -6.85
N THR A 83 -2.86 -3.90 -8.03
CA THR A 83 -2.22 -5.17 -8.40
C THR A 83 -0.71 -4.92 -8.58
N ALA A 84 0.13 -5.94 -8.33
CA ALA A 84 1.59 -5.77 -8.33
C ALA A 84 2.22 -5.84 -9.73
N GLU A 85 1.47 -6.34 -10.71
CA GLU A 85 1.80 -6.47 -12.12
C GLU A 85 1.85 -5.14 -12.89
#